data_AF-A0A9D9ME71-F1
#
_entry.id   AF-A0A9D9ME71-F1
#
_cell.length_a   1.000
_cell.length_b   1.000
_cell.length_c   1.000
_cell.angle_alpha   90.00
_cell.angle_beta   90.00
_cell.angle_gamma   90.00
#
_symmetry.space_group_name_H-M   'P 1'
#
loop_
_entity.id
_entity.type
_entity.pdbx_description
1 polymer ?
#
loop_
_entity_poly.entity_id
_entity_poly.type
_entity_poly.pdbx_seq_one_letter_code
_entity_poly.pdbx_strand_id
1 'polypeptide(L)'
;MKRFAFFALSFLLVCCSSQDKTSTRPATLEVNIDQVGATKVWFSVESSDPDAAYLYRGVSDYDQMDDYVEYTDSDRDIITKYLESLGRIYEMSIEDGSQIASFQDAFCFKGSRSFNMVHIGPDMKHRIIACQINPETRTIIGEPVGVEFKTNKSIEIPMEFDVTVDGDVLTIIPSDPEQPYFWDYESGAYLESDPLVAMYNYIYDLTDMFEKYGFAEQMLSKGTETYFFSEENTRMIEGMTYYIAIVPYANHELAGIPQVWAFEYSAGQ
;
A
#
# COMPACT_ATOMS: atom_id res chain seq x y z
N MET A 1 7.31 -8.12 58.39
CA MET A 1 7.74 -8.00 56.97
C MET A 1 6.84 -6.94 56.34
N LYS A 2 7.29 -5.69 56.14
CA LYS A 2 7.91 -5.17 54.88
C LYS A 2 7.03 -5.54 53.67
N ARG A 3 6.35 -4.65 52.91
CA ARG A 3 6.46 -3.19 52.65
C ARG A 3 5.08 -2.60 52.24
N PHE A 4 4.89 -1.31 52.55
CA PHE A 4 3.97 -0.36 51.90
C PHE A 4 4.53 0.10 50.55
N ALA A 5 3.66 0.43 49.59
CA ALA A 5 3.70 1.62 48.70
C ALA A 5 2.56 1.49 47.67
N PHE A 6 1.51 2.32 47.74
CA PHE A 6 1.39 3.55 46.93
C PHE A 6 1.75 3.31 45.46
N PHE A 7 0.77 2.97 44.63
CA PHE A 7 0.84 3.37 43.22
C PHE A 7 0.38 4.80 43.13
N ALA A 8 1.37 5.68 43.02
CA ALA A 8 1.19 7.07 42.69
C ALA A 8 0.45 7.16 41.36
N LEU A 9 -0.59 8.00 41.36
CA LEU A 9 -1.12 8.65 40.19
C LEU A 9 0.04 9.44 39.56
N SER A 10 0.78 8.80 38.65
CA SER A 10 1.77 9.49 37.85
C SER A 10 0.99 10.37 36.88
N PHE A 11 0.90 11.65 37.25
CA PHE A 11 0.78 12.75 36.31
C PHE A 11 1.57 12.37 35.05
N LEU A 12 0.89 12.26 33.90
CA LEU A 12 1.57 12.57 32.66
C LEU A 12 2.14 13.97 32.89
N LEU A 13 3.46 14.04 33.00
CA LEU A 13 4.15 15.27 32.66
C LEU A 13 3.64 15.61 31.26
N VAL A 14 2.76 16.61 31.21
CA VAL A 14 2.80 17.61 30.17
C VAL A 14 4.26 18.03 30.13
N CYS A 15 5.05 17.36 29.29
CA CYS A 15 6.30 17.95 28.85
C CYS A 15 5.88 19.27 28.22
N CYS A 16 6.17 20.35 28.95
CA CYS A 16 6.22 21.69 28.42
C CYS A 16 6.79 21.61 27.02
N SER A 17 6.01 22.11 26.08
CA SER A 17 6.37 22.45 24.71
C SER A 17 7.89 22.53 24.53
N SER A 18 8.48 21.56 23.84
CA SER A 18 9.36 22.01 22.77
C SER A 18 8.45 22.88 21.93
N GLN A 19 8.71 24.19 21.90
CA GLN A 19 8.40 24.91 20.69
C GLN A 19 9.06 24.08 19.60
N ASP A 20 8.25 23.32 18.86
CA ASP A 20 8.69 22.62 17.67
C ASP A 20 9.32 23.70 16.82
N LYS A 21 10.65 23.79 16.88
CA LYS A 21 11.37 24.70 16.01
C LYS A 21 11.22 24.07 14.65
N THR A 22 10.20 24.51 13.91
CA THR A 22 10.11 24.17 12.49
C THR A 22 11.44 24.55 11.87
N SER A 23 12.18 23.54 11.40
CA SER A 23 13.48 23.73 10.79
C SER A 23 13.30 24.67 9.60
N THR A 24 13.87 25.87 9.67
CA THR A 24 13.82 26.86 8.57
C THR A 24 15.02 26.71 7.63
N ARG A 25 15.89 25.74 7.89
CA ARG A 25 17.06 25.45 7.07
C ARG A 25 16.71 24.32 6.09
N PRO A 26 17.13 24.44 4.82
CA PRO A 26 16.98 23.34 3.88
C PRO A 26 17.69 22.08 4.38
N ALA A 27 16.92 21.01 4.57
CA ALA A 27 17.41 19.66 4.70
C ALA A 27 17.67 19.09 3.31
N THR A 28 18.57 18.12 3.23
CA THR A 28 18.71 17.30 2.03
C THR A 28 17.64 16.23 2.07
N LEU A 29 16.80 16.17 1.04
CA LEU A 29 15.86 15.08 0.83
C LEU A 29 16.41 14.15 -0.25
N GLU A 30 16.24 12.86 -0.04
CA GLU A 30 16.58 11.81 -1.00
C GLU A 30 15.35 10.93 -1.21
N VAL A 31 14.99 10.69 -2.48
CA VAL A 31 13.91 9.78 -2.85
C VAL A 31 14.54 8.53 -3.45
N ASN A 32 14.31 7.38 -2.85
CA ASN A 32 14.83 6.10 -3.32
C ASN A 32 13.68 5.28 -3.90
N ILE A 33 13.81 4.84 -5.16
CA ILE A 33 12.86 3.89 -5.75
C ILE A 33 13.30 2.50 -5.34
N ASP A 34 12.49 1.85 -4.51
CA ASP A 34 12.80 0.56 -3.92
C ASP A 34 12.39 -0.58 -4.88
N GLN A 35 11.21 -0.45 -5.51
CA GLN A 35 10.65 -1.46 -6.41
C GLN A 35 9.63 -0.83 -7.38
N VAL A 36 9.54 -1.37 -8.59
CA VAL A 36 8.60 -0.89 -9.63
C VAL A 36 7.84 -2.08 -10.23
N GLY A 37 6.50 -2.02 -10.17
CA GLY A 37 5.57 -2.90 -10.88
C GLY A 37 5.04 -2.24 -12.17
N ALA A 38 4.04 -2.83 -12.84
CA ALA A 38 3.40 -2.13 -13.95
C ALA A 38 2.39 -1.09 -13.48
N THR A 39 1.66 -1.38 -12.41
CA THR A 39 0.62 -0.48 -11.87
C THR A 39 0.94 0.11 -10.50
N LYS A 40 2.16 -0.12 -10.00
CA LYS A 40 2.58 0.17 -8.62
C LYS A 40 4.04 0.61 -8.54
N VAL A 41 4.38 1.40 -7.53
CA VAL A 41 5.77 1.73 -7.17
C VAL A 41 5.94 1.81 -5.65
N TRP A 42 7.06 1.29 -5.16
CA TRP A 42 7.52 1.44 -3.79
C TRP A 42 8.73 2.35 -3.77
N PHE A 43 8.72 3.29 -2.86
CA PHE A 43 9.80 4.24 -2.70
C PHE A 43 9.90 4.70 -1.26
N SER A 44 11.05 5.22 -0.89
CA SER A 44 11.29 5.86 0.39
C SER A 44 11.74 7.31 0.21
N VAL A 45 11.44 8.13 1.21
CA VAL A 45 11.97 9.50 1.32
C VAL A 45 12.77 9.59 2.59
N GLU A 46 14.05 9.90 2.46
CA GLU A 46 14.97 10.13 3.56
C GLU A 46 15.31 11.62 3.68
N SER A 47 15.57 12.07 4.91
CA SER A 47 15.98 13.45 5.18
C SER A 47 17.23 13.48 6.03
N SER A 48 18.16 14.39 5.70
CA SER A 48 19.34 14.66 6.53
C SER A 48 19.00 15.35 7.87
N ASP A 49 17.78 15.88 8.00
CA ASP A 49 17.21 16.41 9.24
C ASP A 49 15.94 15.62 9.58
N PRO A 50 15.97 14.70 10.56
CA PRO A 50 14.83 13.85 10.91
C PRO A 50 13.57 14.63 11.33
N ASP A 51 13.73 15.88 11.78
CA ASP A 51 12.62 16.72 12.21
C ASP A 51 12.04 17.59 11.07
N ALA A 52 12.68 17.61 9.90
CA ALA A 52 12.20 18.34 8.74
C ALA A 52 10.89 17.72 8.23
N ALA A 53 9.84 18.54 8.20
CA ALA A 53 8.58 18.16 7.60
C ALA A 53 8.67 18.23 6.08
N TYR A 54 8.15 17.23 5.37
CA TYR A 54 8.11 17.20 3.92
C TYR A 54 6.77 16.67 3.39
N LEU A 55 6.51 16.99 2.13
CA LEU A 55 5.43 16.44 1.31
C LEU A 55 6.03 15.63 0.16
N TYR A 56 5.26 14.70 -0.39
CA TYR A 56 5.61 14.00 -1.62
C TYR A 56 4.40 13.87 -2.55
N ARG A 57 4.66 13.63 -3.84
CA ARG A 57 3.65 13.29 -4.84
C ARG A 57 4.24 12.45 -5.97
N GLY A 58 3.48 11.44 -6.41
CA GLY A 58 3.72 10.81 -7.70
C GLY A 58 2.98 11.55 -8.82
N VAL A 59 3.66 11.71 -9.95
CA VAL A 59 3.16 12.38 -11.15
C VAL A 59 3.37 11.44 -12.34
N SER A 60 2.33 11.26 -13.14
CA SER A 60 2.41 10.47 -14.38
C SER A 60 2.68 11.38 -15.57
N ASP A 61 3.47 10.91 -16.53
CA ASP A 61 3.58 11.56 -17.84
C ASP A 61 2.23 11.54 -18.60
N TYR A 62 1.25 10.71 -18.21
CA TYR A 62 -0.07 10.63 -18.88
C TYR A 62 -1.07 11.72 -18.48
N ASP A 63 -0.76 12.56 -17.48
CA ASP A 63 -1.44 13.87 -17.31
C ASP A 63 -1.20 14.80 -18.55
N GLN A 64 -0.57 14.29 -19.62
CA GLN A 64 -0.29 14.96 -20.89
C GLN A 64 -1.17 14.50 -22.08
N MET A 65 -2.13 13.59 -21.92
CA MET A 65 -3.03 13.18 -23.02
C MET A 65 -4.50 13.54 -22.74
N ASP A 66 -5.00 14.43 -23.59
CA ASP A 66 -6.38 14.93 -23.74
C ASP A 66 -6.85 16.02 -22.74
N ASP A 67 -6.58 17.27 -23.14
CA ASP A 67 -7.27 18.54 -22.82
C ASP A 67 -6.94 19.41 -21.60
N TYR A 68 -6.09 19.07 -20.63
CA TYR A 68 -5.80 20.02 -19.52
C TYR A 68 -4.35 20.00 -18.99
N VAL A 69 -3.65 21.11 -19.23
CA VAL A 69 -2.38 21.54 -18.60
C VAL A 69 -1.19 20.61 -18.88
N GLU A 70 -0.38 20.98 -19.86
CA GLU A 70 1.04 20.60 -19.86
C GLU A 70 1.63 20.94 -18.48
N TYR A 71 1.93 19.95 -17.64
CA TYR A 71 2.81 20.15 -16.51
C TYR A 71 4.26 20.25 -17.04
N THR A 72 4.52 21.30 -17.82
CA THR A 72 5.86 21.89 -18.03
C THR A 72 6.31 22.67 -16.80
N ASP A 73 5.39 22.85 -15.86
CA ASP A 73 5.57 23.26 -14.48
C ASP A 73 6.84 22.62 -13.89
N SER A 74 7.69 23.47 -13.34
CA SER A 74 8.82 23.02 -12.54
C SER A 74 8.31 22.16 -11.38
N ASP A 75 9.14 21.28 -10.80
CA ASP A 75 8.76 20.51 -9.62
C ASP A 75 8.13 21.40 -8.52
N ARG A 76 8.63 22.65 -8.42
CA ARG A 76 8.14 23.68 -7.52
C ARG A 76 6.69 24.11 -7.79
N ASP A 77 6.28 24.21 -9.04
CA ASP A 77 4.91 24.60 -9.42
C ASP A 77 3.90 23.47 -9.09
N ILE A 78 4.27 22.21 -9.36
CA ILE A 78 3.48 21.03 -8.99
C ILE A 78 3.27 20.97 -7.48
N ILE A 79 4.34 21.17 -6.71
CA ILE A 79 4.28 21.18 -5.24
C ILE A 79 3.46 22.35 -4.73
N THR A 80 3.57 23.52 -5.36
CA THR A 80 2.78 24.70 -4.98
C THR A 80 1.28 24.43 -5.16
N LYS A 81 0.87 23.85 -6.30
CA LYS A 81 -0.53 23.43 -6.51
C LYS A 81 -1.00 22.40 -5.48
N TYR A 82 -0.13 21.47 -5.08
CA TYR A 82 -0.46 20.50 -4.04
C TYR A 82 -0.62 21.18 -2.67
N LEU A 83 0.28 22.09 -2.31
CA LEU A 83 0.17 22.91 -1.10
C LEU A 83 -1.11 23.76 -1.09
N GLU A 84 -1.51 24.32 -2.22
CA GLU A 84 -2.78 25.04 -2.36
C GLU A 84 -3.99 24.12 -2.15
N SER A 85 -3.98 22.93 -2.76
CA SER A 85 -5.05 21.93 -2.58
C SER A 85 -5.15 21.47 -1.13
N LEU A 86 -4.02 21.17 -0.50
CA LEU A 86 -3.92 20.84 0.92
C LEU A 86 -4.40 22.00 1.80
N GLY A 87 -4.07 23.24 1.45
CA GLY A 87 -4.57 24.45 2.09
C GLY A 87 -6.10 24.53 2.07
N ARG A 88 -6.73 24.18 0.94
CA ARG A 88 -8.20 24.14 0.82
C ARG A 88 -8.82 23.02 1.68
N ILE A 89 -8.23 21.82 1.68
CA ILE A 89 -8.69 20.71 2.55
C ILE A 89 -8.62 21.13 4.02
N TYR A 90 -7.54 21.80 4.39
CA TYR A 90 -7.38 22.34 5.73
C TYR A 90 -8.43 23.42 6.07
N GLU A 91 -8.66 24.38 5.19
CA GLU A 91 -9.70 25.41 5.39
C GLU A 91 -11.08 24.79 5.61
N MET A 92 -11.42 23.74 4.85
CA MET A 92 -12.65 22.97 5.07
C MET A 92 -12.70 22.31 6.45
N SER A 93 -11.58 21.80 6.96
CA SER A 93 -11.49 21.19 8.31
C SER A 93 -11.55 22.21 9.45
N ILE A 94 -11.26 23.50 9.22
CA ILE A 94 -11.47 24.53 10.25
C ILE A 94 -12.96 24.89 10.38
N GLU A 95 -13.69 24.90 9.27
CA GLU A 95 -15.12 25.27 9.27
C GLU A 95 -15.98 24.28 10.08
N ASP A 96 -15.52 23.05 10.31
CA ASP A 96 -16.16 22.04 11.16
C ASP A 96 -15.74 22.08 12.65
N GLY A 97 -14.78 22.94 13.02
CA GLY A 97 -14.31 23.12 14.39
C GLY A 97 -13.23 22.12 14.85
N SER A 98 -12.69 21.28 13.96
CA SER A 98 -11.56 20.38 14.28
C SER A 98 -10.21 21.11 14.20
N GLN A 99 -9.32 20.83 15.15
CA GLN A 99 -8.09 21.60 15.41
C GLN A 99 -6.94 21.25 14.43
N ILE A 100 -6.03 22.24 14.29
CA ILE A 100 -4.74 22.31 13.60
C ILE A 100 -3.89 21.01 13.57
N ALA A 101 -4.02 20.14 14.58
CA ALA A 101 -3.26 18.89 14.68
C ALA A 101 -3.50 17.93 13.50
N SER A 102 -4.69 17.94 12.90
CA SER A 102 -5.05 17.01 11.81
C SER A 102 -4.16 17.18 10.57
N PHE A 103 -3.69 18.40 10.27
CA PHE A 103 -2.92 18.66 9.05
C PHE A 103 -1.50 18.11 9.09
N GLN A 104 -0.79 18.39 10.18
CA GLN A 104 0.59 17.93 10.33
C GLN A 104 0.63 16.40 10.38
N ASP A 105 -0.32 15.77 11.06
CA ASP A 105 -0.35 14.32 11.22
C ASP A 105 -0.79 13.57 9.94
N ALA A 106 -1.69 14.17 9.15
CA ALA A 106 -2.23 13.51 7.96
C ALA A 106 -1.39 13.72 6.68
N PHE A 107 -0.71 14.87 6.57
CA PHE A 107 -0.09 15.27 5.29
C PHE A 107 1.42 15.55 5.38
N CYS A 108 1.93 15.94 6.55
CA CYS A 108 3.35 16.31 6.70
C CYS A 108 4.15 15.15 7.29
N PHE A 109 5.14 14.66 6.56
CA PHE A 109 5.96 13.53 6.99
C PHE A 109 7.28 14.02 7.59
N LYS A 110 7.80 13.28 8.57
CA LYS A 110 9.11 13.50 9.23
C LYS A 110 9.90 12.19 9.23
N GLY A 111 11.22 12.29 9.22
CA GLY A 111 12.17 11.17 9.20
C GLY A 111 12.11 10.33 7.92
N SER A 112 12.82 9.21 7.92
CA SER A 112 12.80 8.25 6.82
C SER A 112 11.51 7.43 6.81
N ARG A 113 10.82 7.39 5.67
CA ARG A 113 9.58 6.60 5.50
C ARG A 113 9.53 5.95 4.13
N SER A 114 8.95 4.75 4.06
CA SER A 114 8.60 4.06 2.81
C SER A 114 7.11 4.21 2.50
N PHE A 115 6.81 4.34 1.23
CA PHE A 115 5.48 4.55 0.67
C PHE A 115 5.23 3.54 -0.45
N ASN A 116 3.96 3.20 -0.64
CA ASN A 116 3.47 2.46 -1.79
C ASN A 116 2.48 3.38 -2.51
N MET A 117 2.67 3.56 -3.81
CA MET A 117 1.70 4.22 -4.67
C MET A 117 1.11 3.21 -5.65
N VAL A 118 -0.21 3.05 -5.56
CA VAL A 118 -1.03 2.19 -6.42
C VAL A 118 -1.79 3.02 -7.46
N HIS A 119 -2.23 2.38 -8.53
CA HIS A 119 -3.01 2.97 -9.63
C HIS A 119 -2.25 3.95 -10.53
N ILE A 120 -1.01 3.60 -10.89
CA ILE A 120 -0.29 4.26 -11.96
C ILE A 120 -0.41 3.48 -13.28
N GLY A 121 -0.26 4.17 -14.41
CA GLY A 121 -0.35 3.54 -15.73
C GLY A 121 0.86 2.64 -16.05
N PRO A 122 0.66 1.48 -16.70
CA PRO A 122 1.73 0.57 -17.11
C PRO A 122 2.49 1.07 -18.34
N ASP A 123 3.77 0.67 -18.46
CA ASP A 123 4.71 1.05 -19.53
C ASP A 123 4.89 2.57 -19.70
N MET A 124 4.73 3.33 -18.62
CA MET A 124 4.76 4.79 -18.63
C MET A 124 5.90 5.31 -17.78
N LYS A 125 6.37 6.50 -18.13
CA LYS A 125 7.26 7.27 -17.30
C LYS A 125 6.46 8.01 -16.24
N HIS A 126 7.05 8.07 -15.06
CA HIS A 126 6.48 8.72 -13.89
C HIS A 126 7.61 9.40 -13.12
N ARG A 127 7.25 10.30 -12.21
CA ARG A 127 8.17 10.97 -11.31
C ARG A 127 7.62 10.96 -9.90
N ILE A 128 8.45 10.64 -8.92
CA ILE A 128 8.18 10.96 -7.51
C ILE A 128 8.88 12.27 -7.18
N ILE A 129 8.15 13.23 -6.63
CA ILE A 129 8.66 14.53 -6.21
C ILE A 129 8.47 14.64 -4.70
N ALA A 130 9.47 15.14 -3.98
CA ALA A 130 9.41 15.45 -2.56
C ALA A 130 9.97 16.84 -2.27
N CYS A 131 9.45 17.49 -1.23
CA CYS A 131 9.90 18.83 -0.85
C CYS A 131 9.69 19.12 0.63
N GLN A 132 10.68 19.78 1.24
CA GLN A 132 10.58 20.24 2.61
C GLN A 132 9.62 21.43 2.70
N ILE A 133 8.81 21.45 3.74
CA ILE A 133 7.86 22.51 4.01
C ILE A 133 8.02 23.03 5.43
N ASN A 134 7.72 24.31 5.63
CA ASN A 134 7.40 24.81 6.95
C ASN A 134 5.90 24.51 7.21
N PRO A 135 5.54 23.67 8.18
CA PRO A 135 4.15 23.33 8.41
C PRO A 135 3.33 24.48 9.02
N GLU A 136 3.96 25.44 9.71
CA GLU A 136 3.29 26.60 10.28
C GLU A 136 2.95 27.63 9.21
N THR A 137 3.92 27.96 8.36
CA THR A 137 3.76 28.98 7.31
C THR A 137 3.29 28.41 5.97
N ARG A 138 3.29 27.08 5.82
CA ARG A 138 2.92 26.32 4.60
C ARG A 138 3.75 26.72 3.38
N THR A 139 4.98 27.13 3.63
CA THR A 139 5.90 27.55 2.57
C THR A 139 6.92 26.45 2.31
N ILE A 140 7.26 26.28 1.04
CA ILE A 140 8.39 25.46 0.60
C ILE A 140 9.69 25.99 1.22
N ILE A 141 10.54 25.07 1.69
CA ILE A 141 11.91 25.34 2.14
C ILE A 141 12.87 24.61 1.20
N GLY A 142 13.86 25.34 0.67
CA GLY A 142 14.85 24.77 -0.24
C GLY A 142 14.29 24.50 -1.64
N GLU A 143 14.95 23.61 -2.36
CA GLU A 143 14.50 23.13 -3.67
C GLU A 143 13.88 21.74 -3.53
N PRO A 144 12.85 21.43 -4.32
CA PRO A 144 12.31 20.08 -4.39
C PRO A 144 13.30 19.11 -5.04
N VAL A 145 13.13 17.84 -4.72
CA VAL A 145 13.84 16.72 -5.34
C VAL A 145 12.84 15.87 -6.13
N GLY A 146 13.23 15.46 -7.33
CA GLY A 146 12.44 14.61 -8.21
C GLY A 146 13.24 13.42 -8.72
N VAL A 147 12.66 12.22 -8.68
CA VAL A 147 13.25 11.00 -9.24
C VAL A 147 12.29 10.40 -10.26
N GLU A 148 12.78 10.25 -11.48
CA GLU A 148 12.04 9.63 -12.58
C GLU A 148 12.19 8.11 -12.53
N PHE A 149 11.10 7.42 -12.89
CA PHE A 149 11.10 5.98 -13.06
C PHE A 149 10.17 5.60 -14.22
N LYS A 150 10.26 4.36 -14.68
CA LYS A 150 9.37 3.83 -15.71
C LYS A 150 8.69 2.58 -15.18
N THR A 151 7.36 2.55 -15.21
CA THR A 151 6.59 1.35 -14.86
C THR A 151 6.85 0.23 -15.85
N ASN A 152 6.72 -1.00 -15.36
CA ASN A 152 6.81 -2.18 -16.21
C ASN A 152 5.62 -2.23 -17.16
N LYS A 153 5.72 -3.04 -18.22
CA LYS A 153 4.56 -3.39 -19.03
C LYS A 153 3.64 -4.30 -18.21
N SER A 154 2.34 -4.00 -18.24
CA SER A 154 1.34 -4.94 -17.75
C SER A 154 1.42 -6.20 -18.61
N ILE A 155 1.51 -7.35 -17.96
CA ILE A 155 1.46 -8.65 -18.62
C ILE A 155 0.18 -9.34 -18.18
N GLU A 156 -0.60 -9.81 -19.14
CA GLU A 156 -1.70 -10.73 -18.89
C GLU A 156 -1.24 -12.12 -19.31
N ILE A 157 -1.21 -13.03 -18.36
CA ILE A 157 -0.78 -14.40 -18.53
C ILE A 157 -2.04 -15.26 -18.61
N PRO A 158 -2.38 -15.78 -19.81
CA PRO A 158 -3.49 -16.70 -19.94
C PRO A 158 -3.09 -18.04 -19.32
N MET A 159 -3.69 -18.35 -18.18
CA MET A 159 -3.39 -19.54 -17.39
C MET A 159 -4.69 -20.12 -16.89
N GLU A 160 -4.88 -21.42 -17.04
CA GLU A 160 -6.04 -22.14 -16.50
C GLU A 160 -5.59 -22.92 -15.27
N PHE A 161 -6.49 -23.11 -14.31
CA PHE A 161 -6.22 -23.95 -13.14
C PHE A 161 -7.31 -25.01 -13.02
N ASP A 162 -6.89 -26.27 -12.84
CA ASP A 162 -7.78 -27.33 -12.37
C ASP A 162 -7.68 -27.38 -10.84
N VAL A 163 -8.82 -27.20 -10.18
CA VAL A 163 -8.90 -27.07 -8.72
C VAL A 163 -9.86 -28.12 -8.21
N THR A 164 -9.35 -28.99 -7.34
CA THR A 164 -10.15 -30.02 -6.66
C THR A 164 -10.06 -29.84 -5.16
N VAL A 165 -11.22 -29.98 -4.51
CA VAL A 165 -11.30 -30.08 -3.06
C VAL A 165 -11.96 -31.42 -2.73
N ASP A 166 -11.21 -32.30 -2.07
CA ASP A 166 -11.68 -33.61 -1.61
C ASP A 166 -11.46 -33.70 -0.10
N GLY A 167 -12.54 -33.57 0.66
CA GLY A 167 -12.49 -33.49 2.12
C GLY A 167 -11.67 -32.29 2.61
N ASP A 168 -10.54 -32.59 3.27
CA ASP A 168 -9.60 -31.62 3.82
C ASP A 168 -8.43 -31.30 2.88
N VAL A 169 -8.40 -31.86 1.67
CA VAL A 169 -7.30 -31.67 0.71
C VAL A 169 -7.74 -30.78 -0.43
N LEU A 170 -7.04 -29.66 -0.60
CA LEU A 170 -7.07 -28.82 -1.78
C LEU A 170 -5.91 -29.22 -2.70
N THR A 171 -6.21 -29.48 -3.96
CA THR A 171 -5.19 -29.64 -5.02
C THR A 171 -5.41 -28.57 -6.10
N ILE A 172 -4.33 -27.85 -6.43
CA ILE A 172 -4.31 -26.85 -7.50
C ILE A 172 -3.34 -27.32 -8.57
N ILE A 173 -3.81 -27.47 -9.81
CA ILE A 173 -2.99 -27.87 -10.95
C ILE A 173 -3.01 -26.73 -11.99
N PRO A 174 -1.92 -25.97 -12.12
CA PRO A 174 -1.80 -24.96 -13.16
C PRO A 174 -1.63 -25.58 -14.54
N SER A 175 -2.14 -24.91 -15.58
CA SER A 175 -1.91 -25.29 -16.98
C SER A 175 -0.45 -25.14 -17.42
N ASP A 176 0.30 -24.24 -16.76
CA ASP A 176 1.75 -24.08 -16.91
C ASP A 176 2.43 -24.25 -15.53
N PRO A 177 3.18 -25.35 -15.31
CA PRO A 177 3.79 -25.62 -14.01
C PRO A 177 4.96 -24.68 -13.65
N GLU A 178 5.57 -23.99 -14.62
CA GLU A 178 6.71 -23.11 -14.34
C GLU A 178 6.30 -21.69 -13.95
N GLN A 179 5.07 -21.30 -14.30
CA GLN A 179 4.53 -19.97 -14.06
C GLN A 179 4.15 -19.80 -12.57
N PRO A 180 4.74 -18.84 -11.85
CA PRO A 180 4.30 -18.51 -10.49
C PRO A 180 2.85 -18.06 -10.45
N TYR A 181 2.15 -18.44 -9.39
CA TYR A 181 0.80 -17.97 -9.09
C TYR A 181 0.62 -17.70 -7.60
N PHE A 182 -0.23 -16.74 -7.31
CA PHE A 182 -0.73 -16.44 -5.98
C PHE A 182 -2.07 -17.14 -5.79
N TRP A 183 -2.32 -17.70 -4.63
CA TRP A 183 -3.65 -18.17 -4.27
C TRP A 183 -3.93 -17.95 -2.79
N ASP A 184 -5.20 -17.81 -2.46
CA ASP A 184 -5.68 -17.85 -1.08
C ASP A 184 -7.15 -18.26 -1.04
N TYR A 185 -7.68 -18.48 0.16
CA TYR A 185 -9.08 -18.82 0.37
C TYR A 185 -9.69 -18.06 1.55
N GLU A 186 -10.98 -17.76 1.46
CA GLU A 186 -11.72 -17.06 2.51
C GLU A 186 -13.14 -17.61 2.67
N SER A 187 -13.68 -17.58 3.89
CA SER A 187 -15.05 -18.01 4.16
C SER A 187 -16.04 -17.03 3.55
N GLY A 188 -17.06 -17.57 2.87
CA GLY A 188 -18.14 -16.77 2.30
C GLY A 188 -18.88 -15.89 3.32
N ALA A 189 -18.85 -16.25 4.61
CA ALA A 189 -19.44 -15.43 5.66
C ALA A 189 -18.67 -14.12 5.94
N TYR A 190 -17.41 -14.01 5.52
CA TYR A 190 -16.58 -12.80 5.65
C TYR A 190 -16.65 -11.90 4.41
N LEU A 191 -17.19 -12.39 3.30
CA LEU A 191 -17.32 -11.63 2.06
C LEU A 191 -18.62 -10.81 2.12
N GLU A 192 -18.50 -9.51 2.39
CA GLU A 192 -19.63 -8.60 2.69
C GLU A 192 -20.59 -8.31 1.51
N SER A 193 -20.26 -8.75 0.29
CA SER A 193 -21.01 -8.47 -0.96
C SER A 193 -20.95 -9.66 -1.94
N ASP A 194 -21.21 -9.45 -3.25
CA ASP A 194 -21.03 -10.49 -4.29
C ASP A 194 -19.72 -11.25 -4.04
N PRO A 195 -19.78 -12.53 -3.62
CA PRO A 195 -18.60 -13.23 -3.13
C PRO A 195 -17.48 -13.33 -4.16
N LEU A 196 -17.81 -13.31 -5.45
CA LEU A 196 -16.81 -13.35 -6.52
C LEU A 196 -16.04 -12.02 -6.59
N VAL A 197 -16.75 -10.90 -6.60
CA VAL A 197 -16.13 -9.57 -6.62
C VAL A 197 -15.37 -9.31 -5.32
N ALA A 198 -15.95 -9.71 -4.19
CA ALA A 198 -15.31 -9.58 -2.88
C ALA A 198 -14.02 -10.41 -2.81
N MET A 199 -14.01 -11.63 -3.34
CA MET A 199 -12.81 -12.46 -3.37
C MET A 199 -11.74 -11.91 -4.31
N TYR A 200 -12.13 -11.30 -5.44
CA TYR A 200 -11.18 -10.59 -6.31
C TYR A 200 -10.49 -9.46 -5.54
N ASN A 201 -11.27 -8.59 -4.90
CA ASN A 201 -10.72 -7.49 -4.11
C ASN A 201 -9.83 -8.01 -2.97
N TYR A 202 -10.27 -9.06 -2.28
CA TYR A 202 -9.51 -9.70 -1.21
C TYR A 202 -8.11 -10.12 -1.67
N ILE A 203 -8.00 -10.87 -2.78
CA ILE A 203 -6.68 -11.34 -3.23
C ILE A 203 -5.77 -10.20 -3.74
N TYR A 204 -6.35 -9.13 -4.31
CA TYR A 204 -5.60 -7.91 -4.62
C TYR A 204 -5.06 -7.24 -3.35
N ASP A 205 -5.93 -6.98 -2.36
CA ASP A 205 -5.56 -6.30 -1.11
C ASP A 205 -4.50 -7.10 -0.31
N LEU A 206 -4.66 -8.42 -0.29
CA LEU A 206 -3.74 -9.33 0.37
C LEU A 206 -2.37 -9.34 -0.32
N THR A 207 -2.35 -9.39 -1.65
CA THR A 207 -1.10 -9.31 -2.42
C THR A 207 -0.41 -7.97 -2.20
N ASP A 208 -1.14 -6.86 -2.23
CA ASP A 208 -0.63 -5.52 -1.94
C ASP A 208 0.01 -5.43 -0.55
N MET A 209 -0.63 -6.04 0.45
CA MET A 209 -0.09 -6.15 1.79
C MET A 209 1.23 -6.93 1.80
N PHE A 210 1.28 -8.12 1.19
CA PHE A 210 2.50 -8.93 1.19
C PHE A 210 3.64 -8.30 0.40
N GLU A 211 3.36 -7.63 -0.71
CA GLU A 211 4.36 -6.88 -1.47
C GLU A 211 4.92 -5.73 -0.64
N LYS A 212 4.04 -4.96 0.04
CA LYS A 212 4.45 -3.87 0.93
C LYS A 212 5.37 -4.32 2.07
N TYR A 213 5.19 -5.54 2.58
CA TYR A 213 6.03 -6.08 3.65
C TYR A 213 7.19 -6.95 3.14
N GLY A 214 7.36 -7.09 1.82
CA GLY A 214 8.48 -7.83 1.22
C GLY A 214 8.37 -9.36 1.32
N PHE A 215 7.16 -9.89 1.49
CA PHE A 215 6.90 -11.33 1.63
C PHE A 215 6.16 -11.95 0.44
N ALA A 216 5.73 -11.16 -0.55
CA ALA A 216 4.93 -11.67 -1.67
C ALA A 216 5.59 -12.85 -2.39
N GLU A 217 6.90 -12.79 -2.67
CA GLU A 217 7.61 -13.87 -3.35
C GLU A 217 7.63 -15.19 -2.56
N GLN A 218 7.51 -15.14 -1.23
CA GLN A 218 7.47 -16.32 -0.36
C GLN A 218 6.10 -16.99 -0.34
N MET A 219 5.06 -16.27 -0.76
CA MET A 219 3.67 -16.75 -0.82
C MET A 219 3.32 -17.35 -2.20
N LEU A 220 4.24 -17.28 -3.17
CA LEU A 220 4.00 -17.78 -4.52
C LEU A 220 4.13 -19.30 -4.57
N SER A 221 3.14 -19.95 -5.17
CA SER A 221 3.19 -21.37 -5.55
C SER A 221 3.75 -21.52 -6.97
N LYS A 222 4.30 -22.71 -7.25
CA LYS A 222 4.74 -23.18 -8.58
C LYS A 222 4.40 -24.65 -8.74
N GLY A 223 4.02 -25.06 -9.95
CA GLY A 223 3.58 -26.42 -10.21
C GLY A 223 2.31 -26.78 -9.45
N THR A 224 2.08 -28.08 -9.26
CA THR A 224 0.93 -28.57 -8.50
C THR A 224 1.12 -28.30 -7.02
N GLU A 225 0.15 -27.61 -6.42
CA GLU A 225 0.09 -27.39 -4.97
C GLU A 225 -0.89 -28.39 -4.33
N THR A 226 -0.56 -28.86 -3.14
CA THR A 226 -1.46 -29.66 -2.31
C THR A 226 -1.47 -29.09 -0.91
N TYR A 227 -2.64 -28.64 -0.46
CA TYR A 227 -2.83 -27.99 0.82
C TYR A 227 -3.82 -28.78 1.69
N PHE A 228 -3.45 -29.00 2.96
CA PHE A 228 -4.28 -29.70 3.93
C PHE A 228 -4.94 -28.70 4.88
N PHE A 229 -6.25 -28.55 4.77
CA PHE A 229 -7.06 -27.68 5.63
C PHE A 229 -7.10 -28.13 7.11
N SER A 230 -6.59 -29.32 7.39
CA SER A 230 -6.51 -29.90 8.73
C SER A 230 -5.25 -29.54 9.51
N GLU A 231 -4.21 -29.00 8.86
CA GLU A 231 -2.94 -28.67 9.54
C GLU A 231 -3.08 -27.45 10.46
N GLU A 232 -2.29 -27.43 11.55
CA GLU A 232 -2.42 -26.47 12.66
C GLU A 232 -2.32 -25.02 12.19
N ASN A 233 -3.47 -24.38 11.93
CA ASN A 233 -3.82 -22.95 12.02
C ASN A 233 -5.06 -22.61 11.18
N THR A 234 -5.60 -23.56 10.42
CA THR A 234 -6.79 -23.37 9.59
C THR A 234 -8.01 -23.97 10.29
N ARG A 235 -8.91 -23.09 10.77
CA ARG A 235 -10.17 -23.49 11.40
C ARG A 235 -11.29 -23.41 10.37
N MET A 236 -11.26 -24.31 9.40
CA MET A 236 -12.41 -24.48 8.53
C MET A 236 -13.59 -25.06 9.31
N ILE A 237 -14.78 -24.53 9.06
CA ILE A 237 -16.01 -24.92 9.76
C ILE A 237 -16.82 -25.81 8.81
N GLU A 238 -17.11 -27.02 9.25
CA GLU A 238 -17.89 -28.00 8.49
C GLU A 238 -19.25 -27.41 8.07
N GLY A 239 -19.63 -27.63 6.81
CA GLY A 239 -20.86 -27.13 6.20
C GLY A 239 -20.82 -25.63 5.83
N MET A 240 -19.71 -24.93 6.03
CA MET A 240 -19.55 -23.55 5.54
C MET A 240 -19.00 -23.53 4.11
N THR A 241 -19.46 -22.56 3.32
CA THR A 241 -18.93 -22.28 1.99
C THR A 241 -17.68 -21.42 2.08
N TYR A 242 -16.65 -21.84 1.38
CA TYR A 242 -15.39 -21.11 1.20
C TYR A 242 -15.17 -20.82 -0.27
N TYR A 243 -14.41 -19.76 -0.52
CA TYR A 243 -14.01 -19.32 -1.85
C TYR A 243 -12.50 -19.39 -1.96
N ILE A 244 -11.99 -19.92 -3.07
CA ILE A 244 -10.57 -19.95 -3.40
C ILE A 244 -10.38 -18.99 -4.56
N ALA A 245 -9.40 -18.09 -4.47
CA ALA A 245 -8.95 -17.29 -5.60
C ALA A 245 -7.52 -17.67 -5.99
N ILE A 246 -7.28 -17.75 -7.29
CA ILE A 246 -5.98 -18.06 -7.86
C ILE A 246 -5.70 -17.08 -9.00
N VAL A 247 -4.48 -16.56 -9.04
CA VAL A 247 -4.08 -15.56 -10.04
C VAL A 247 -2.61 -15.78 -10.42
N PRO A 248 -2.25 -15.74 -11.72
CA PRO A 248 -0.85 -15.71 -12.13
C PRO A 248 -0.12 -14.50 -11.55
N TYR A 249 1.18 -14.65 -11.24
CA TYR A 249 2.02 -13.58 -10.72
C TYR A 249 3.26 -13.39 -11.57
N ALA A 250 3.54 -12.16 -11.98
CA ALA A 250 4.75 -11.80 -12.74
C ALA A 250 5.10 -10.33 -12.55
N ASN A 251 6.38 -9.97 -12.72
CA ASN A 251 6.86 -8.57 -12.67
C ASN A 251 6.43 -7.79 -11.42
N HIS A 252 6.35 -8.48 -10.29
CA HIS A 252 5.92 -7.92 -9.02
C HIS A 252 4.48 -7.39 -9.02
N GLU A 253 3.57 -8.13 -9.67
CA GLU A 253 2.14 -7.87 -9.66
C GLU A 253 1.32 -9.12 -10.05
N LEU A 254 0.02 -9.06 -9.76
CA LEU A 254 -0.96 -10.00 -10.28
C LEU A 254 -1.10 -9.82 -11.80
N ALA A 255 -0.84 -10.88 -12.55
CA ALA A 255 -0.65 -10.88 -13.99
C ALA A 255 -1.78 -11.62 -14.73
N GLY A 256 -3.02 -11.50 -14.26
CA GLY A 256 -4.19 -12.14 -14.88
C GLY A 256 -5.48 -11.79 -14.17
N ILE A 257 -6.59 -12.29 -14.72
CA ILE A 257 -7.91 -12.22 -14.06
C ILE A 257 -7.96 -13.30 -12.97
N PRO A 258 -8.29 -12.96 -11.72
CA PRO A 258 -8.49 -13.96 -10.70
C PRO A 258 -9.54 -14.98 -11.11
N GLN A 259 -9.23 -16.26 -10.97
CA GLN A 259 -10.19 -17.34 -11.10
C GLN A 259 -10.65 -17.75 -9.70
N VAL A 260 -11.96 -17.92 -9.52
CA VAL A 260 -12.56 -18.19 -8.22
C VAL A 260 -13.43 -19.43 -8.25
N TRP A 261 -13.26 -20.27 -7.23
CA TRP A 261 -14.05 -21.48 -7.00
C TRP A 261 -14.73 -21.38 -5.64
N ALA A 262 -15.97 -21.86 -5.57
CA ALA A 262 -16.70 -22.02 -4.33
C ALA A 262 -16.79 -23.50 -3.98
N PHE A 263 -16.61 -23.83 -2.71
CA PHE A 263 -16.81 -25.19 -2.21
C PHE A 263 -17.43 -25.17 -0.81
N GLU A 264 -18.24 -26.17 -0.50
CA GLU A 264 -18.71 -26.41 0.86
C GLU A 264 -17.69 -27.32 1.56
N TYR A 265 -17.17 -26.87 2.70
CA TYR A 265 -16.18 -27.64 3.43
C TYR A 265 -16.84 -28.82 4.14
N SER A 266 -16.35 -30.03 3.86
CA SER A 266 -16.67 -31.24 4.59
C SER A 266 -15.35 -31.78 5.14
N ALA A 267 -15.22 -31.88 6.46
CA ALA A 267 -14.10 -32.62 7.03
C ALA A 267 -14.16 -34.05 6.47
N GLY A 268 -13.03 -34.57 5.97
CA GLY A 268 -12.96 -35.92 5.41
C GLY A 268 -13.51 -36.96 6.39
N GLN A 269 -14.22 -37.97 5.85
CA GLN A 269 -14.66 -39.15 6.61
C GLN A 269 -13.50 -40.04 7.04
#